data_AF-H0STR6-F1
#
_entry.id   AF-H0STR6-F1
#
_cell.length_a   1.000
_cell.length_b   1.000
_cell.length_c   1.000
_cell.angle_alpha   90.00
_cell.angle_beta   90.00
_cell.angle_gamma   90.00
#
_symmetry.space_group_name_H-M   'P 1'
#
loop_
_entity.id
_entity.type
_entity.pdbx_description
1 polymer ?
#
loop_
_entity_poly.entity_id
_entity_poly.type
_entity_poly.pdbx_seq_one_letter_code
_entity_poly.pdbx_strand_id
1 'polypeptide(L)'
;MTDPDNLTIDVNGTTTAYGSDAANAGDNGLGHPTVLSIHGVKRLYLLNRASGHIDNDQLVLHKLHHDGDEPLLGLPQLGYVSPLASGGYPALEPTATATSGLIAPDAILGAIRMGRDKTAAVYVSKVLNADKSFPASQICPKTPAFALTNLVNGKPRKTNDDVISIRVATTSDGVNFTDAGVATGLNDPTTVSLNGIRWLGSGSLLRIADGRYGLFFGAGSCLDNDSDGFHFIGYAETINPVRQPSDLLSWHVVRGFDNPIISTDTVVDPAGPRAYPLNAPLVSVAGADLLSAEEVAPFPRPNTIGGTTYTTNFFSGRVYDPQAVYTNERTVTIVFAGYNTPQPSNNLGDYRSIGRFQLHVPAGYFAPPEFDRDE
;
A
#
# COMPACT_ATOMS: atom_id res chain seq x y z
N MET A 1 9.82 2.46 -25.46
CA MET A 1 9.66 1.11 -26.05
C MET A 1 10.50 0.18 -25.18
N THR A 2 10.16 -1.10 -25.02
CA THR A 2 11.02 -2.03 -24.28
C THR A 2 12.09 -2.57 -25.21
N ASP A 3 13.29 -2.80 -24.71
CA ASP A 3 14.31 -3.49 -25.50
C ASP A 3 13.90 -4.96 -25.71
N PRO A 4 14.36 -5.61 -26.79
CA PRO A 4 13.98 -6.99 -27.11
C PRO A 4 14.41 -8.02 -26.04
N ASP A 5 15.28 -7.62 -25.11
CA ASP A 5 15.83 -8.48 -24.06
C ASP A 5 15.16 -8.25 -22.68
N ASN A 6 14.19 -7.33 -22.60
CA ASN A 6 13.52 -6.87 -21.37
C ASN A 6 14.49 -6.45 -20.26
N LEU A 7 15.62 -5.86 -20.62
CA LEU A 7 16.56 -5.28 -19.66
C LEU A 7 16.26 -3.81 -19.43
N THR A 8 15.47 -3.16 -20.30
CA THR A 8 15.18 -1.73 -20.19
C THR A 8 13.78 -1.33 -20.67
N ILE A 9 13.25 -0.23 -20.13
CA ILE A 9 12.07 0.49 -20.61
C ILE A 9 12.40 1.96 -20.85
N ASP A 10 11.95 2.54 -21.98
CA ASP A 10 12.04 4.00 -22.14
C ASP A 10 10.95 4.73 -21.37
N VAL A 11 11.35 5.54 -20.39
CA VAL A 11 10.49 6.46 -19.64
C VAL A 11 10.84 7.89 -20.05
N ASN A 12 9.90 8.62 -20.67
CA ASN A 12 10.10 10.01 -21.11
C ASN A 12 11.37 10.23 -21.98
N GLY A 13 11.70 9.27 -22.85
CA GLY A 13 12.88 9.34 -23.72
C GLY A 13 14.20 8.96 -23.03
N THR A 14 14.15 8.49 -21.78
CA THR A 14 15.30 7.94 -21.05
C THR A 14 15.14 6.44 -20.93
N THR A 15 16.14 5.68 -21.39
CA THR A 15 16.18 4.23 -21.26
C THR A 15 16.55 3.85 -19.82
N THR A 16 15.63 3.21 -19.11
CA THR A 16 15.77 2.81 -17.71
C THR A 16 15.98 1.30 -17.61
N ALA A 17 16.97 0.85 -16.83
CA ALA A 17 17.18 -0.58 -16.55
C ALA A 17 16.03 -1.18 -15.75
N TYR A 18 15.54 -2.34 -16.20
CA TYR A 18 14.47 -3.12 -15.61
C TYR A 18 15.07 -4.21 -14.71
N GLY A 19 14.81 -4.11 -13.41
CA GLY A 19 15.10 -5.13 -12.39
C GLY A 19 16.51 -5.73 -12.37
N SER A 20 17.32 -5.40 -11.35
CA SER A 20 18.32 -6.30 -10.76
C SER A 20 19.08 -5.57 -9.66
N ASP A 21 18.52 -5.47 -8.45
CA ASP A 21 19.34 -5.28 -7.27
C ASP A 21 19.75 -6.66 -6.71
N ALA A 22 21.04 -7.00 -6.80
CA ALA A 22 21.56 -8.24 -6.23
C ALA A 22 21.52 -8.24 -4.69
N ALA A 23 21.35 -7.08 -4.04
CA ALA A 23 21.28 -6.93 -2.60
C ALA A 23 19.86 -7.12 -2.03
N ASN A 24 18.80 -6.93 -2.82
CA ASN A 24 17.41 -6.95 -2.36
C ASN A 24 16.47 -7.69 -3.32
N ALA A 25 16.61 -9.02 -3.41
CA ALA A 25 15.77 -9.87 -4.28
C ALA A 25 14.25 -9.77 -4.01
N GLY A 26 13.84 -9.33 -2.81
CA GLY A 26 12.42 -9.16 -2.43
C GLY A 26 11.77 -7.87 -2.95
N ASP A 27 12.57 -6.87 -3.34
CA ASP A 27 12.09 -5.61 -3.89
C ASP A 27 12.32 -5.49 -5.40
N ASN A 28 12.76 -6.57 -6.03
CA ASN A 28 13.08 -6.63 -7.44
C ASN A 28 11.82 -6.78 -8.32
N GLY A 29 11.70 -5.97 -9.38
CA GLY A 29 10.70 -6.13 -10.45
C GLY A 29 9.56 -5.11 -10.42
N LEU A 30 8.33 -5.58 -10.63
CA LEU A 30 7.12 -4.75 -10.68
C LEU A 30 6.30 -4.87 -9.39
N GLY A 31 5.94 -3.71 -8.81
CA GLY A 31 5.20 -3.62 -7.55
C GLY A 31 3.86 -2.92 -7.67
N HIS A 32 3.07 -2.95 -6.59
CA HIS A 32 1.83 -2.19 -6.40
C HIS A 32 0.84 -2.24 -7.60
N PRO A 33 0.48 -3.45 -8.07
CA PRO A 33 -0.41 -3.58 -9.22
C PRO A 33 -1.77 -2.95 -8.96
N THR A 34 -2.18 -2.05 -9.86
CA THR A 34 -3.51 -1.45 -9.83
C THR A 34 -4.14 -1.54 -11.21
N VAL A 35 -5.40 -1.94 -11.29
CA VAL A 35 -6.16 -1.92 -12.55
C VAL A 35 -7.13 -0.75 -12.54
N LEU A 36 -7.04 0.13 -13.53
CA LEU A 36 -8.03 1.19 -13.75
C LEU A 36 -8.70 1.00 -15.11
N SER A 37 -9.98 1.36 -15.18
CA SER A 37 -10.68 1.58 -16.45
C SER A 37 -10.88 3.07 -16.65
N ILE A 38 -10.32 3.61 -17.73
CA ILE A 38 -10.43 5.02 -18.09
C ILE A 38 -10.97 5.08 -19.51
N HIS A 39 -12.20 5.59 -19.64
CA HIS A 39 -12.97 5.67 -20.89
C HIS A 39 -13.00 4.35 -21.67
N GLY A 40 -13.39 3.27 -20.99
CA GLY A 40 -13.52 1.93 -21.57
C GLY A 40 -12.19 1.21 -21.80
N VAL A 41 -11.04 1.86 -21.60
CA VAL A 41 -9.73 1.22 -21.72
C VAL A 41 -9.24 0.79 -20.35
N LYS A 42 -9.12 -0.52 -20.15
CA LYS A 42 -8.54 -1.10 -18.92
C LYS A 42 -7.01 -1.14 -19.03
N ARG A 43 -6.33 -0.71 -17.97
CA ARG A 43 -4.87 -0.71 -17.87
C ARG A 43 -4.42 -1.26 -16.53
N LEU A 44 -3.31 -1.98 -16.54
CA LEU A 44 -2.58 -2.39 -15.34
C LEU A 44 -1.42 -1.43 -15.13
N TYR A 45 -1.36 -0.80 -13.97
CA TYR A 45 -0.31 0.12 -13.52
C TYR A 45 0.59 -0.57 -12.52
N LEU A 46 1.90 -0.41 -12.68
CA LEU A 46 2.92 -1.12 -11.93
C LEU A 46 4.07 -0.18 -11.57
N LEU A 47 4.53 -0.24 -10.32
CA LEU A 47 5.74 0.43 -9.86
C LEU A 47 6.97 -0.25 -10.46
N ASN A 48 7.88 0.51 -11.06
CA ASN A 48 9.21 0.01 -11.40
C ASN A 48 10.12 0.01 -10.16
N ARG A 49 10.43 -1.18 -9.62
CA ARG A 49 11.30 -1.32 -8.45
C ARG A 49 12.74 -1.69 -8.82
N ALA A 50 13.18 -1.32 -10.01
CA ALA A 50 14.59 -1.37 -10.35
C ALA A 50 15.42 -0.50 -9.37
N SER A 51 16.69 -0.86 -9.17
CA SER A 51 17.59 -0.14 -8.24
C SER A 51 17.69 1.34 -8.59
N GLY A 52 17.26 2.22 -7.67
CA GLY A 52 17.32 3.68 -7.86
C GLY A 52 16.10 4.31 -8.54
N HIS A 53 15.03 3.55 -8.77
CA HIS A 53 13.89 3.99 -9.59
C HIS A 53 12.61 4.34 -8.81
N ILE A 54 12.48 3.90 -7.55
CA ILE A 54 11.23 4.02 -6.74
C ILE A 54 10.71 5.47 -6.62
N ASP A 55 11.57 6.48 -6.62
CA ASP A 55 11.17 7.89 -6.49
C ASP A 55 11.47 8.76 -7.72
N ASN A 56 12.00 8.16 -8.79
CA ASN A 56 12.44 8.88 -9.99
C ASN A 56 11.63 8.51 -11.23
N ASP A 57 11.06 7.31 -11.26
CA ASP A 57 10.35 6.80 -12.42
C ASP A 57 8.85 7.07 -12.38
N GLN A 58 8.24 6.96 -13.55
CA GLN A 58 6.80 6.90 -13.71
C GLN A 58 6.30 5.45 -13.60
N LEU A 59 4.99 5.26 -13.42
CA LEU A 59 4.41 3.91 -13.36
C LEU A 59 4.45 3.27 -14.75
N VAL A 60 4.88 2.01 -14.81
CA VAL A 60 4.80 1.18 -16.02
C VAL A 60 3.33 0.79 -16.21
N LEU A 61 2.83 0.91 -17.44
CA LEU A 61 1.45 0.59 -17.76
C LEU A 61 1.33 -0.37 -18.93
N HIS A 62 0.46 -1.35 -18.76
CA HIS A 62 0.07 -2.33 -19.76
C HIS A 62 -1.39 -2.13 -20.13
N LYS A 63 -1.71 -2.19 -21.43
CA LYS A 63 -3.10 -2.19 -21.86
C LYS A 63 -3.65 -3.60 -21.65
N LEU A 64 -4.77 -3.72 -20.93
CA LEU A 64 -5.42 -5.02 -20.77
C LEU A 64 -6.33 -5.26 -21.97
N HIS A 65 -5.97 -6.25 -22.77
CA HIS A 65 -6.73 -6.70 -23.94
C HIS A 65 -7.75 -7.75 -23.51
N HIS A 66 -8.95 -7.70 -24.09
CA HIS A 66 -9.93 -8.78 -23.97
C HIS A 66 -9.63 -9.79 -25.08
N ASP A 67 -8.77 -10.76 -24.80
CA ASP A 67 -8.40 -11.80 -25.76
C ASP A 67 -9.48 -12.90 -25.79
N GLY A 68 -10.64 -12.57 -26.38
CA GLY A 68 -11.74 -13.52 -26.61
C GLY A 68 -12.47 -14.04 -25.36
N ASP A 69 -13.37 -15.01 -25.56
CA ASP A 69 -14.25 -15.60 -24.52
C ASP A 69 -13.50 -16.44 -23.45
N GLU A 70 -12.17 -16.46 -23.49
CA GLU A 70 -11.34 -17.25 -22.59
C GLU A 70 -10.41 -16.32 -21.79
N PRO A 71 -10.87 -15.79 -20.64
CA PRO A 71 -10.14 -14.79 -19.84
C PRO A 71 -8.80 -15.27 -19.26
N LEU A 72 -8.42 -16.54 -19.49
CA LEU A 72 -7.15 -17.14 -19.08
C LEU A 72 -6.23 -17.50 -20.27
N LEU A 73 -6.70 -17.41 -21.52
CA LEU A 73 -5.87 -17.70 -22.72
C LEU A 73 -4.92 -16.56 -23.09
N GLY A 74 -5.18 -15.34 -22.60
CA GLY A 74 -4.37 -14.14 -22.87
C GLY A 74 -3.34 -13.80 -21.78
N LEU A 75 -3.20 -14.62 -20.73
CA LEU A 75 -1.99 -14.52 -19.91
C LEU A 75 -0.83 -14.88 -20.86
N PRO A 76 0.21 -14.03 -21.00
CA PRO A 76 1.42 -14.48 -21.69
C PRO A 76 1.77 -15.83 -21.07
N GLN A 77 2.21 -16.77 -21.90
CA GLN A 77 2.76 -18.04 -21.41
C GLN A 77 4.00 -17.65 -20.61
N LEU A 78 3.79 -17.21 -19.36
CA LEU A 78 4.79 -16.83 -18.41
C LEU A 78 5.39 -18.17 -18.01
N GLY A 79 6.29 -18.65 -18.87
CA GLY A 79 7.29 -19.60 -18.45
C GLY A 79 7.83 -19.04 -17.15
N TYR A 80 7.63 -19.79 -16.06
CA TYR A 80 8.15 -19.44 -14.77
C TYR A 80 9.68 -19.43 -14.91
N VAL A 81 10.24 -18.28 -15.28
CA VAL A 81 11.68 -18.09 -15.23
C VAL A 81 11.95 -17.69 -13.80
N SER A 82 12.48 -18.64 -13.04
CA SER A 82 13.02 -18.35 -11.71
C SER A 82 13.97 -17.14 -11.86
N PRO A 83 13.72 -16.03 -11.14
CA PRO A 83 14.60 -14.85 -11.18
C PRO A 83 16.04 -15.20 -10.81
N LEU A 84 16.22 -16.29 -10.06
CA LEU A 84 17.51 -16.75 -9.54
C LEU A 84 18.33 -17.58 -10.53
N ALA A 85 17.73 -18.10 -11.60
CA ALA A 85 18.41 -19.01 -12.54
C ALA A 85 18.63 -18.44 -13.95
N SER A 86 17.98 -17.32 -14.29
CA SER A 86 17.92 -16.82 -15.68
C SER A 86 18.14 -15.32 -15.85
N GLY A 87 18.14 -14.53 -14.77
CA GLY A 87 18.20 -13.07 -14.88
C GLY A 87 17.01 -12.42 -15.62
N GLY A 88 16.00 -13.18 -16.01
CA GLY A 88 14.87 -12.70 -16.80
C GLY A 88 13.65 -12.44 -15.94
N TYR A 89 13.27 -11.17 -15.79
CA TYR A 89 11.93 -10.79 -15.36
C TYR A 89 10.90 -11.15 -16.44
N PRO A 90 9.60 -11.22 -16.12
CA PRO A 90 8.55 -11.36 -17.13
C PRO A 90 8.76 -10.34 -18.25
N ALA A 91 8.70 -10.80 -19.50
CA ALA A 91 8.76 -9.93 -20.65
C ALA A 91 7.63 -8.90 -20.58
N LEU A 92 7.98 -7.62 -20.66
CA LEU A 92 6.99 -6.56 -20.75
C LEU A 92 6.28 -6.68 -22.10
N GLU A 93 4.96 -6.47 -22.10
CA GLU A 93 4.19 -6.43 -23.34
C GLU A 93 4.78 -5.38 -24.31
N PRO A 94 4.87 -5.64 -25.63
CA PRO A 94 5.42 -4.68 -26.59
C PRO A 94 4.72 -3.31 -26.61
N THR A 95 3.47 -3.22 -26.14
CA THR A 95 2.72 -1.96 -26.04
C THR A 95 2.85 -1.26 -24.69
N ALA A 96 3.63 -1.83 -23.77
CA ALA A 96 3.90 -1.23 -22.47
C ALA A 96 4.52 0.17 -22.65
N THR A 97 4.02 1.11 -21.85
CA THR A 97 4.52 2.48 -21.79
C THR A 97 4.59 2.91 -20.32
N ALA A 98 4.86 4.19 -20.07
CA ALA A 98 4.87 4.74 -18.72
C ALA A 98 3.86 5.89 -18.60
N THR A 99 3.41 6.15 -17.38
CA THR A 99 2.65 7.36 -17.09
C THR A 99 3.53 8.59 -17.33
N SER A 100 2.92 9.77 -17.42
CA SER A 100 3.63 11.04 -17.37
C SER A 100 2.91 12.00 -16.42
N GLY A 101 3.65 12.94 -15.82
CA GLY A 101 3.09 14.02 -15.00
C GLY A 101 2.68 13.66 -13.57
N LEU A 102 2.87 12.41 -13.12
CA LEU A 102 2.82 12.06 -11.69
C LEU A 102 4.14 12.45 -11.00
N ILE A 103 4.10 12.71 -9.70
CA ILE A 103 5.29 13.08 -8.91
C ILE A 103 5.70 11.91 -8.03
N ALA A 104 6.85 11.30 -8.34
CA ALA A 104 7.42 10.16 -7.62
C ALA A 104 6.38 9.07 -7.24
N PRO A 105 5.60 8.56 -8.21
CA PRO A 105 4.48 7.66 -7.93
C PRO A 105 4.95 6.29 -7.43
N ASP A 106 4.38 5.83 -6.32
CA ASP A 106 4.66 4.52 -5.72
C ASP A 106 3.50 3.54 -5.92
N ALA A 107 2.24 3.98 -5.73
CA ALA A 107 1.05 3.15 -5.90
C ALA A 107 -0.16 4.01 -6.28
N ILE A 108 -1.15 3.45 -6.98
CA ILE A 108 -2.46 4.10 -7.18
C ILE A 108 -3.46 3.50 -6.18
N LEU A 109 -4.10 4.35 -5.39
CA LEU A 109 -5.11 3.94 -4.40
C LEU A 109 -6.51 3.82 -5.03
N GLY A 110 -6.74 4.54 -6.12
CA GLY A 110 -7.99 4.45 -6.87
C GLY A 110 -8.17 5.62 -7.80
N ALA A 111 -9.24 5.55 -8.59
CA ALA A 111 -9.60 6.60 -9.54
C ALA A 111 -11.09 6.90 -9.50
N ILE A 112 -11.43 8.16 -9.76
CA ILE A 112 -12.77 8.71 -9.68
C ILE A 112 -13.08 9.40 -11.00
N ARG A 113 -14.17 8.98 -11.64
CA ARG A 113 -14.68 9.63 -12.84
C ARG A 113 -15.25 11.00 -12.48
N MET A 114 -14.77 12.04 -13.17
CA MET A 114 -15.11 13.46 -12.95
C MET A 114 -15.77 14.02 -14.21
N GLY A 115 -16.99 13.58 -14.49
CA GLY A 115 -17.71 13.90 -15.72
C GLY A 115 -17.33 12.98 -16.89
N ARG A 116 -17.55 13.44 -18.13
CA ARG A 116 -17.38 12.59 -19.32
C ARG A 116 -15.94 12.28 -19.67
N ASP A 117 -15.05 13.26 -19.57
CA ASP A 117 -13.71 13.19 -20.19
C ASP A 117 -12.55 13.20 -19.19
N LYS A 118 -12.83 13.36 -17.89
CA LYS A 118 -11.81 13.52 -16.86
C LYS A 118 -11.93 12.46 -15.79
N THR A 119 -10.79 11.92 -15.37
CA THR A 119 -10.65 11.01 -14.23
C THR A 119 -9.62 11.61 -13.27
N ALA A 120 -9.92 11.60 -11.97
CA ALA A 120 -8.96 11.93 -10.92
C ALA A 120 -8.41 10.64 -10.32
N ALA A 121 -7.09 10.48 -10.28
CA ALA A 121 -6.40 9.39 -9.60
C ALA A 121 -5.87 9.89 -8.26
N VAL A 122 -6.08 9.09 -7.21
CA VAL A 122 -5.45 9.28 -5.89
C VAL A 122 -4.32 8.27 -5.80
N TYR A 123 -3.11 8.74 -5.51
CA TYR A 123 -1.91 7.92 -5.59
C TYR A 123 -0.93 8.23 -4.44
N VAL A 124 -0.15 7.23 -4.07
CA VAL A 124 0.97 7.35 -3.13
C VAL A 124 2.16 7.92 -3.88
N SER A 125 2.79 8.93 -3.31
CA SER A 125 4.05 9.50 -3.75
C SER A 125 5.10 9.23 -2.69
N LYS A 126 6.23 8.66 -3.10
CA LYS A 126 7.34 8.28 -2.21
C LYS A 126 8.62 8.94 -2.70
N VAL A 127 9.25 9.73 -1.84
CA VAL A 127 10.57 10.33 -2.11
C VAL A 127 11.57 9.75 -1.13
N LEU A 128 12.60 9.08 -1.64
CA LEU A 128 13.55 8.36 -0.80
C LEU A 128 14.46 9.33 -0.06
N ASN A 129 14.73 9.03 1.21
CA ASN A 129 15.66 9.80 2.05
C ASN A 129 15.35 11.32 2.17
N ALA A 130 14.14 11.77 1.82
CA ALA A 130 13.82 13.19 1.78
C ALA A 130 13.82 13.84 3.17
N ASP A 131 13.55 13.09 4.24
CA ASP A 131 13.53 13.64 5.59
C ASP A 131 14.93 13.90 6.16
N LYS A 132 16.02 13.46 5.50
CA LYS A 132 17.40 13.85 5.86
C LYS A 132 17.63 15.35 5.82
N SER A 133 16.80 16.05 5.07
CA SER A 133 16.80 17.52 4.97
C SER A 133 16.01 18.19 6.11
N PHE A 134 15.25 17.43 6.89
CA PHE A 134 14.45 17.97 7.99
C PHE A 134 15.33 18.31 9.20
N PRO A 135 14.88 19.23 10.07
CA PRO A 135 15.45 19.38 11.41
C PRO A 135 15.49 18.03 12.16
N ALA A 136 16.54 17.81 12.96
CA ALA A 136 16.71 16.56 13.71
C ALA A 136 15.50 16.22 14.62
N SER A 137 14.73 17.22 15.04
CA SER A 137 13.50 17.02 15.84
C SER A 137 12.31 16.46 15.05
N GLN A 138 12.41 16.36 13.72
CA GLN A 138 11.38 15.86 12.81
C GLN A 138 11.77 14.54 12.13
N ILE A 139 12.94 14.00 12.46
CA ILE A 139 13.45 12.71 11.96
C ILE A 139 13.16 11.65 13.02
N CYS A 140 12.61 10.51 12.60
CA CYS A 140 12.33 9.42 13.53
C CYS A 140 13.62 8.98 14.24
N PRO A 141 13.58 8.76 15.57
CA PRO A 141 14.70 8.10 16.24
C PRO A 141 14.81 6.64 15.78
N LYS A 142 15.87 5.95 16.22
CA LYS A 142 15.94 4.49 16.07
C LYS A 142 14.72 3.84 16.73
N THR A 143 14.28 2.74 16.13
CA THR A 143 13.16 1.93 16.63
C THR A 143 13.34 1.62 18.12
N PRO A 144 12.34 1.90 18.98
CA PRO A 144 12.43 1.62 20.42
C PRO A 144 12.65 0.15 20.72
N ALA A 145 13.35 -0.19 21.81
CA ALA A 145 13.65 -1.58 22.17
C ALA A 145 12.40 -2.45 22.41
N PHE A 146 11.29 -1.83 22.82
CA PHE A 146 10.01 -2.50 23.06
C PHE A 146 9.12 -2.61 21.81
N ALA A 147 9.53 -2.04 20.68
CA ALA A 147 8.78 -2.20 19.43
C ALA A 147 8.82 -3.67 18.99
N LEU A 148 7.74 -4.14 18.38
CA LEU A 148 7.57 -5.55 18.03
C LEU A 148 8.74 -6.09 17.19
N THR A 149 9.16 -5.32 16.19
CA THR A 149 10.32 -5.62 15.35
C THR A 149 11.59 -5.88 16.15
N ASN A 150 11.86 -5.09 17.19
CA ASN A 150 13.07 -5.21 17.99
C ASN A 150 12.99 -6.35 19.00
N LEU A 151 11.81 -6.59 19.57
CA LEU A 151 11.56 -7.73 20.46
C LEU A 151 11.80 -9.06 19.74
N VAL A 152 11.44 -9.12 18.46
CA VAL A 152 11.58 -10.32 17.63
C VAL A 152 13.00 -10.46 17.08
N ASN A 153 13.57 -9.40 16.51
CA ASN A 153 14.85 -9.48 15.81
C ASN A 153 16.07 -9.31 16.75
N GLY A 154 15.85 -8.87 17.99
CA GLY A 154 16.90 -8.59 18.97
C GLY A 154 17.82 -7.42 18.60
N LYS A 155 17.50 -6.67 17.54
CA LYS A 155 18.33 -5.57 17.02
C LYS A 155 17.45 -4.40 16.57
N PRO A 156 17.79 -3.15 16.95
CA PRO A 156 17.13 -1.95 16.45
C PRO A 156 17.22 -1.82 14.93
N ARG A 157 16.07 -1.59 14.28
CA ARG A 157 16.06 -1.10 12.90
C ARG A 157 16.66 0.30 12.79
N LYS A 158 17.31 0.55 11.65
CA LYS A 158 17.80 1.87 11.28
C LYS A 158 16.62 2.80 10.98
N THR A 159 16.87 4.11 11.10
CA THR A 159 15.93 5.13 10.64
C THR A 159 15.63 4.95 9.17
N ASN A 160 14.35 4.98 8.84
CA ASN A 160 13.86 5.12 7.49
C ASN A 160 13.60 6.60 7.22
N ASP A 161 14.25 7.10 6.18
CA ASP A 161 14.35 8.53 5.91
C ASP A 161 13.40 8.98 4.76
N ASP A 162 12.48 8.11 4.33
CA ASP A 162 11.58 8.39 3.22
C ASP A 162 10.42 9.30 3.63
N VAL A 163 9.98 10.16 2.70
CA VAL A 163 8.76 10.96 2.84
C VAL A 163 7.68 10.41 1.93
N ILE A 164 6.53 10.09 2.53
CA ILE A 164 5.35 9.65 1.82
C ILE A 164 4.27 10.72 1.87
N SER A 165 3.63 10.94 0.72
CA SER A 165 2.44 11.78 0.62
C SER A 165 1.40 11.13 -0.26
N ILE A 166 0.11 11.32 0.06
CA ILE A 166 -0.95 11.01 -0.89
C ILE A 166 -1.15 12.22 -1.78
N ARG A 167 -1.25 12.00 -3.08
CA ARG A 167 -1.41 13.03 -4.09
C ARG A 167 -2.61 12.74 -4.96
N VAL A 168 -3.10 13.79 -5.61
CA VAL A 168 -4.20 13.70 -6.56
C VAL A 168 -3.67 14.17 -7.91
N ALA A 169 -4.00 13.46 -8.98
CA ALA A 169 -3.72 13.89 -10.34
C ALA A 169 -4.93 13.66 -11.24
N THR A 170 -5.03 14.39 -12.36
CA THR A 170 -6.10 14.19 -13.35
C THR A 170 -5.58 13.68 -14.66
N THR A 171 -6.37 12.86 -15.34
CA THR A 171 -6.07 12.35 -16.68
C THR A 171 -7.35 12.24 -17.51
N SER A 172 -7.20 12.28 -18.83
CA SER A 172 -8.25 12.00 -19.80
C SER A 172 -7.99 10.73 -20.63
N ASP A 173 -6.83 10.09 -20.47
CA ASP A 173 -6.44 8.94 -21.29
C ASP A 173 -5.84 7.77 -20.48
N GLY A 174 -5.55 7.99 -19.19
CA GLY A 174 -4.91 7.03 -18.32
C GLY A 174 -3.40 6.90 -18.50
N VAL A 175 -2.77 7.78 -19.29
CA VAL A 175 -1.32 7.77 -19.56
C VAL A 175 -0.73 9.12 -19.14
N ASN A 176 -1.33 10.22 -19.58
CA ASN A 176 -0.87 11.57 -19.31
C ASN A 176 -1.66 12.14 -18.12
N PHE A 177 -0.94 12.46 -17.05
CA PHE A 177 -1.51 13.01 -15.82
C PHE A 177 -1.09 14.46 -15.62
N THR A 178 -1.90 15.19 -14.86
CA THR A 178 -1.59 16.51 -14.34
C THR A 178 -1.78 16.46 -12.83
N ASP A 179 -0.68 16.57 -12.07
CA ASP A 179 -0.74 16.63 -10.60
C ASP A 179 -1.56 17.83 -10.13
N ALA A 180 -2.50 17.57 -9.24
CA ALA A 180 -3.39 18.56 -8.63
C ALA A 180 -2.93 18.98 -7.23
N GLY A 181 -2.00 18.23 -6.62
CA GLY A 181 -1.38 18.58 -5.33
C GLY A 181 -1.39 17.44 -4.31
N VAL A 182 -0.87 17.77 -3.12
CA VAL A 182 -0.78 16.86 -1.97
C VAL A 182 -2.07 16.89 -1.17
N ALA A 183 -2.59 15.71 -0.84
CA ALA A 183 -3.70 15.55 0.07
C ALA A 183 -3.26 15.80 1.51
N THR A 184 -4.12 16.47 2.28
CA THR A 184 -3.87 16.87 3.67
C THR A 184 -4.82 16.15 4.62
N GLY A 185 -4.42 16.05 5.90
CA GLY A 185 -5.23 15.45 6.96
C GLY A 185 -5.14 13.92 7.07
N LEU A 186 -4.24 13.27 6.31
CA LEU A 186 -4.00 11.82 6.36
C LEU A 186 -2.78 11.44 7.20
N ASN A 187 -1.64 12.11 7.00
CA ASN A 187 -0.40 11.92 7.73
C ASN A 187 0.31 13.25 8.00
N ASP A 188 1.25 13.23 8.94
CA ASP A 188 2.22 14.30 9.16
C ASP A 188 3.63 13.73 8.93
N PRO A 189 4.30 14.05 7.81
CA PRO A 189 5.62 13.52 7.51
C PRO A 189 6.71 14.03 8.46
N THR A 190 6.42 15.02 9.30
CA THR A 190 7.36 15.58 10.28
C THR A 190 7.17 15.03 11.69
N THR A 191 6.09 14.27 11.94
CA THR A 191 5.82 13.75 13.28
C THR A 191 6.85 12.69 13.67
N VAL A 192 7.35 12.78 14.89
CA VAL A 192 8.22 11.76 15.52
C VAL A 192 7.49 10.93 16.56
N SER A 193 6.16 11.09 16.67
CA SER A 193 5.36 10.38 17.65
C SER A 193 5.22 8.90 17.32
N LEU A 194 5.28 8.05 18.35
CA LEU A 194 5.11 6.60 18.22
C LEU A 194 3.66 6.18 17.91
N ASN A 195 2.69 7.05 18.16
CA ASN A 195 1.27 6.86 17.78
C ASN A 195 0.80 7.81 16.66
N GLY A 196 1.72 8.55 16.03
CA GLY A 196 1.39 9.42 14.90
C GLY A 196 1.23 8.60 13.62
N ILE A 197 0.56 9.17 12.61
CA ILE A 197 0.57 8.63 11.25
C ILE A 197 1.64 9.39 10.48
N ARG A 198 2.81 8.77 10.29
CA ARG A 198 3.92 9.37 9.52
C ARG A 198 3.90 8.87 8.09
N TRP A 199 3.77 7.56 7.93
CA TRP A 199 3.84 6.89 6.64
C TRP A 199 2.48 6.30 6.26
N LEU A 200 2.16 6.37 4.98
CA LEU A 200 0.96 5.80 4.37
C LEU A 200 1.41 4.79 3.32
N GLY A 201 0.81 3.62 3.33
CA GLY A 201 1.03 2.60 2.31
C GLY A 201 -0.09 2.59 1.27
N SER A 202 -0.12 1.50 0.50
CA SER A 202 -1.20 1.20 -0.45
C SER A 202 -2.56 1.05 0.25
N GLY A 203 -3.63 1.03 -0.55
CA GLY A 203 -5.00 1.06 -0.06
C GLY A 203 -6.01 1.18 -1.19
N SER A 204 -7.25 1.52 -0.84
CA SER A 204 -8.36 1.58 -1.79
C SER A 204 -9.43 2.60 -1.41
N LEU A 205 -10.14 3.10 -2.43
CA LEU A 205 -11.22 4.06 -2.30
C LEU A 205 -12.60 3.39 -2.39
N LEU A 206 -13.55 3.88 -1.60
CA LEU A 206 -14.97 3.62 -1.76
C LEU A 206 -15.78 4.90 -1.70
N ARG A 207 -16.81 5.00 -2.55
CA ARG A 207 -17.70 6.16 -2.55
C ARG A 207 -18.69 6.08 -1.39
N ILE A 208 -18.85 7.19 -0.68
CA ILE A 208 -19.85 7.38 0.38
C ILE A 208 -21.12 7.95 -0.26
N ALA A 209 -22.29 7.56 0.24
CA ALA A 209 -23.58 7.89 -0.39
C ALA A 209 -23.89 9.39 -0.47
N ASP A 210 -23.31 10.20 0.41
CA ASP A 210 -23.44 11.67 0.41
C ASP A 210 -22.53 12.36 -0.63
N GLY A 211 -21.79 11.58 -1.44
CA GLY A 211 -20.87 12.06 -2.46
C GLY A 211 -19.42 12.25 -1.97
N ARG A 212 -19.13 12.00 -0.69
CA ARG A 212 -17.76 11.93 -0.19
C ARG A 212 -17.10 10.61 -0.59
N TYR A 213 -15.79 10.48 -0.32
CA TYR A 213 -15.06 9.24 -0.53
C TYR A 213 -14.40 8.79 0.76
N GLY A 214 -14.46 7.49 1.02
CA GLY A 214 -13.71 6.81 2.06
C GLY A 214 -12.43 6.20 1.49
N LEU A 215 -11.34 6.31 2.25
CA LEU A 215 -10.04 5.72 1.95
C LEU A 215 -9.71 4.71 3.04
N PHE A 216 -9.55 3.44 2.66
CA PHE A 216 -8.88 2.43 3.48
C PHE A 216 -7.40 2.44 3.11
N PHE A 217 -6.52 2.51 4.10
CA PHE A 217 -5.08 2.65 3.85
C PHE A 217 -4.25 1.86 4.86
N GLY A 218 -3.12 1.31 4.40
CA GLY A 218 -2.05 0.87 5.31
C GLY A 218 -1.29 2.08 5.85
N ALA A 219 -0.78 2.01 7.08
CA ALA A 219 -0.04 3.09 7.70
C ALA A 219 0.96 2.62 8.75
N GLY A 220 1.90 3.52 9.08
CA GLY A 220 2.94 3.29 10.07
C GLY A 220 3.43 4.56 10.75
N SER A 221 4.24 4.37 11.79
CA SER A 221 4.79 5.44 12.63
C SER A 221 6.25 5.17 12.97
N CYS A 222 6.92 6.13 13.63
CA CYS A 222 8.29 5.95 14.11
C CYS A 222 8.48 4.76 15.06
N LEU A 223 7.40 4.12 15.53
CA LEU A 223 7.48 2.88 16.31
C LEU A 223 8.08 1.74 15.49
N ASP A 224 7.84 1.67 14.18
CA ASP A 224 8.30 0.56 13.32
C ASP A 224 9.50 0.94 12.47
N ASN A 225 9.57 2.23 12.11
CA ASN A 225 10.62 2.78 11.26
C ASN A 225 10.64 2.15 9.87
N ASP A 226 9.44 1.99 9.30
CA ASP A 226 9.19 1.30 8.04
C ASP A 226 8.24 2.15 7.18
N SER A 227 8.77 2.78 6.13
CA SER A 227 8.06 3.77 5.32
C SER A 227 6.94 3.20 4.45
N ASP A 228 6.86 1.88 4.33
CA ASP A 228 5.82 1.22 3.54
C ASP A 228 4.48 1.09 4.29
N GLY A 229 4.42 1.51 5.57
CA GLY A 229 3.17 1.61 6.32
C GLY A 229 2.58 0.25 6.70
N PHE A 230 3.42 -0.67 7.19
CA PHE A 230 3.04 -2.05 7.49
C PHE A 230 2.46 -2.30 8.90
N HIS A 231 2.02 -1.28 9.65
CA HIS A 231 1.61 -1.46 11.05
C HIS A 231 0.11 -1.67 11.21
N PHE A 232 -0.72 -0.82 10.60
CA PHE A 232 -2.16 -0.88 10.78
C PHE A 232 -2.92 -0.51 9.51
N ILE A 233 -4.18 -0.94 9.44
CA ILE A 233 -5.14 -0.47 8.45
C ILE A 233 -6.04 0.58 9.09
N GLY A 234 -6.00 1.79 8.52
CA GLY A 234 -6.82 2.93 8.91
C GLY A 234 -7.99 3.18 7.97
N TYR A 235 -8.79 4.19 8.34
CA TYR A 235 -9.87 4.71 7.51
C TYR A 235 -9.97 6.23 7.61
N ALA A 236 -10.08 6.89 6.46
CA ALA A 236 -10.27 8.32 6.33
C ALA A 236 -11.43 8.63 5.37
N GLU A 237 -11.98 9.82 5.48
CA GLU A 237 -13.03 10.32 4.59
C GLU A 237 -12.64 11.67 4.03
N THR A 238 -13.04 12.00 2.80
CA THR A 238 -12.94 13.37 2.31
C THR A 238 -13.79 14.29 3.19
N ILE A 239 -13.33 15.52 3.39
CA ILE A 239 -14.07 16.51 4.20
C ILE A 239 -15.38 16.90 3.51
N ASN A 240 -15.33 17.11 2.19
CA ASN A 240 -16.47 17.56 1.39
C ASN A 240 -16.86 16.52 0.33
N PRO A 241 -18.13 16.53 -0.13
CA PRO A 241 -18.54 15.77 -1.31
C PRO A 241 -17.65 16.12 -2.51
N VAL A 242 -17.22 15.09 -3.24
CA VAL A 242 -16.25 15.25 -4.31
C VAL A 242 -16.96 15.57 -5.62
N ARG A 243 -16.69 16.76 -6.15
CA ARG A 243 -17.24 17.28 -7.42
C ARG A 243 -16.14 17.69 -8.39
N GLN A 244 -14.95 17.96 -7.87
CA GLN A 244 -13.76 18.35 -8.62
C GLN A 244 -12.51 17.75 -7.96
N PRO A 245 -11.38 17.66 -8.68
CA PRO A 245 -10.15 17.06 -8.16
C PRO A 245 -9.65 17.68 -6.85
N SER A 246 -9.81 19.00 -6.66
CA SER A 246 -9.36 19.68 -5.43
C SER A 246 -10.11 19.24 -4.18
N ASP A 247 -11.32 18.68 -4.30
CA ASP A 247 -12.08 18.17 -3.16
C ASP A 247 -11.45 16.89 -2.57
N LEU A 248 -10.58 16.22 -3.33
CA LEU A 248 -9.80 15.06 -2.90
C LEU A 248 -8.50 15.44 -2.17
N LEU A 249 -8.21 16.73 -1.97
CA LEU A 249 -7.00 17.20 -1.29
C LEU A 249 -7.19 17.36 0.23
N SER A 250 -8.39 17.14 0.75
CA SER A 250 -8.70 17.37 2.17
C SER A 250 -9.45 16.18 2.77
N TRP A 251 -8.81 15.54 3.74
CA TRP A 251 -9.30 14.33 4.39
C TRP A 251 -9.38 14.49 5.91
N HIS A 252 -10.18 13.63 6.51
CA HIS A 252 -10.29 13.47 7.94
C HIS A 252 -10.11 11.98 8.28
N VAL A 253 -9.08 11.66 9.08
CA VAL A 253 -8.87 10.30 9.58
C VAL A 253 -9.92 9.99 10.64
N VAL A 254 -10.77 9.01 10.34
CA VAL A 254 -11.81 8.51 11.24
C VAL A 254 -11.27 7.41 12.15
N ARG A 255 -10.40 6.55 11.61
CA ARG A 255 -9.70 5.49 12.33
C ARG A 255 -8.22 5.53 12.04
N GLY A 256 -7.47 6.11 12.97
CA GLY A 256 -6.00 6.20 12.94
C GLY A 256 -5.34 5.18 13.83
N PHE A 257 -4.04 5.39 14.10
CA PHE A 257 -3.19 4.44 14.84
C PHE A 257 -3.81 3.96 16.15
N ASP A 258 -4.33 4.86 16.98
CA ASP A 258 -4.88 4.50 18.30
C ASP A 258 -6.28 3.87 18.25
N ASN A 259 -6.95 3.86 17.11
CA ASN A 259 -8.28 3.26 16.93
C ASN A 259 -8.39 2.58 15.56
N PRO A 260 -7.49 1.62 15.24
CA PRO A 260 -7.35 1.11 13.88
C PRO A 260 -8.50 0.16 13.52
N ILE A 261 -8.67 -0.14 12.24
CA ILE A 261 -9.56 -1.23 11.82
C ILE A 261 -8.94 -2.57 12.24
N ILE A 262 -7.67 -2.77 11.88
CA ILE A 262 -6.83 -3.90 12.26
C ILE A 262 -5.40 -3.39 12.43
N SER A 263 -4.62 -4.00 13.31
CA SER A 263 -3.24 -3.66 13.60
C SER A 263 -2.41 -4.93 13.80
N THR A 264 -1.10 -4.80 13.69
CA THR A 264 -0.14 -5.74 14.29
C THR A 264 -0.33 -5.88 15.80
N ASP A 265 0.43 -6.80 16.40
CA ASP A 265 0.37 -7.06 17.83
C ASP A 265 0.68 -5.80 18.68
N THR A 266 -0.13 -5.58 19.70
CA THR A 266 -0.02 -4.41 20.59
C THR A 266 1.26 -4.46 21.43
N VAL A 267 2.10 -3.43 21.41
CA VAL A 267 3.26 -3.32 22.31
C VAL A 267 3.04 -2.28 23.41
N VAL A 268 3.76 -2.41 24.52
CA VAL A 268 3.65 -1.49 25.67
C VAL A 268 4.99 -0.82 25.92
N ASP A 269 4.99 0.52 25.96
CA ASP A 269 6.17 1.31 26.35
C ASP A 269 6.41 1.19 27.86
N PRO A 270 7.53 0.60 28.33
CA PRO A 270 7.80 0.44 29.74
C PRO A 270 8.10 1.75 30.49
N ALA A 271 8.48 2.84 29.78
CA ALA A 271 8.84 4.12 30.41
C ALA A 271 7.61 4.94 30.82
N GLY A 272 6.47 4.72 30.17
CA GLY A 272 5.17 5.28 30.53
C GLY A 272 4.10 4.34 30.00
N PRO A 273 3.64 3.34 30.78
CA PRO A 273 2.94 2.13 30.33
C PRO A 273 1.71 2.44 29.48
N ARG A 274 1.98 2.66 28.19
CA ARG A 274 1.02 3.00 27.16
C ARG A 274 1.09 1.91 26.11
N ALA A 275 -0.09 1.40 25.76
CA ALA A 275 -0.25 0.47 24.66
C ALA A 275 -0.18 1.19 23.30
N TYR A 276 0.38 0.50 22.31
CA TYR A 276 0.43 0.90 20.90
C TYR A 276 -0.09 -0.26 20.05
N PRO A 277 -1.29 -0.15 19.47
CA PRO A 277 -2.24 0.97 19.57
C PRO A 277 -2.85 1.14 20.97
N LEU A 278 -3.37 2.34 21.28
CA LEU A 278 -3.99 2.61 22.58
C LEU A 278 -5.27 1.81 22.83
N ASN A 279 -6.12 1.69 21.80
CA ASN A 279 -7.38 0.95 21.88
C ASN A 279 -7.31 -0.32 21.03
N ALA A 280 -8.13 -1.30 21.39
CA ALA A 280 -8.26 -2.52 20.61
C ALA A 280 -8.73 -2.19 19.17
N PRO A 281 -8.17 -2.88 18.15
CA PRO A 281 -8.67 -2.73 16.78
C PRO A 281 -10.14 -3.11 16.65
N LEU A 282 -10.84 -2.50 15.69
CA LEU A 282 -12.24 -2.82 15.40
C LEU A 282 -12.44 -4.30 15.05
N VAL A 283 -11.51 -4.86 14.28
CA VAL A 283 -11.45 -6.26 13.90
C VAL A 283 -10.35 -6.92 14.71
N SER A 284 -10.76 -7.73 15.68
CA SER A 284 -9.83 -8.59 16.39
C SER A 284 -9.50 -9.81 15.55
N VAL A 285 -8.21 -10.00 15.29
CA VAL A 285 -7.65 -11.23 14.71
C VAL A 285 -7.20 -12.21 15.80
N ALA A 286 -7.56 -11.94 17.06
CA ALA A 286 -7.25 -12.79 18.19
C ALA A 286 -7.92 -14.17 18.03
N GLY A 287 -7.11 -15.21 17.84
CA GLY A 287 -7.57 -16.59 17.65
C GLY A 287 -7.50 -17.08 16.21
N ALA A 288 -6.96 -16.30 15.27
CA ALA A 288 -6.61 -16.77 13.92
C ALA A 288 -5.34 -17.66 13.91
N ASP A 289 -5.09 -18.40 15.01
CA ASP A 289 -3.93 -19.27 15.19
C ASP A 289 -4.21 -20.64 14.56
N LEU A 290 -3.94 -20.77 13.27
CA LEU A 290 -3.96 -22.09 12.59
C LEU A 290 -2.58 -22.76 12.53
N LEU A 291 -1.51 -22.06 12.94
CA LEU A 291 -0.13 -22.55 12.86
C LEU A 291 0.45 -22.85 14.25
N SER A 292 1.16 -23.97 14.40
CA SER A 292 1.92 -24.30 15.60
C SER A 292 3.16 -23.40 15.75
N ALA A 293 3.77 -23.39 16.93
CA ALA A 293 5.02 -22.65 17.16
C ALA A 293 6.17 -23.14 16.26
N GLU A 294 6.18 -24.44 15.94
CA GLU A 294 7.13 -25.06 15.02
C GLU A 294 6.89 -24.61 13.56
N GLU A 295 5.63 -24.41 13.17
CA GLU A 295 5.25 -24.00 11.81
C GLU A 295 5.57 -22.52 11.52
N VAL A 296 5.74 -21.69 12.57
CA VAL A 296 6.15 -20.28 12.44
C VAL A 296 7.63 -20.04 12.77
N ALA A 297 8.41 -21.09 13.04
CA ALA A 297 9.85 -20.94 13.27
C ALA A 297 10.56 -20.32 12.04
N PRO A 298 11.52 -19.39 12.22
CA PRO A 298 12.25 -19.12 13.46
C PRO A 298 11.60 -18.10 14.39
N PHE A 299 10.37 -17.61 14.12
CA PHE A 299 9.70 -16.58 14.92
C PHE A 299 9.31 -17.11 16.31
N PRO A 300 10.09 -16.83 17.38
CA PRO A 300 9.77 -17.28 18.73
C PRO A 300 8.99 -16.14 19.37
N ARG A 301 7.65 -16.22 19.27
CA ARG A 301 6.77 -15.20 19.87
C ARG A 301 7.15 -14.95 21.33
N PRO A 302 7.23 -13.69 21.78
CA PRO A 302 7.16 -13.42 23.20
C PRO A 302 5.82 -13.93 23.72
N ASN A 303 5.82 -15.02 24.50
CA ASN A 303 4.58 -15.65 25.01
C ASN A 303 3.71 -14.69 25.83
N THR A 304 4.28 -13.56 26.28
CA THR A 304 3.62 -12.45 26.96
C THR A 304 4.50 -11.21 26.87
N ILE A 305 3.90 -10.05 26.58
CA ILE A 305 4.51 -8.74 26.84
C ILE A 305 3.45 -7.99 27.65
N GLY A 306 3.83 -7.50 28.83
CA GLY A 306 2.91 -6.77 29.71
C GLY A 306 1.68 -7.57 30.18
N GLY A 307 1.73 -8.90 30.21
CA GLY A 307 0.62 -9.76 30.66
C GLY A 307 -0.50 -9.97 29.63
N THR A 308 -0.35 -9.46 28.41
CA THR A 308 -1.28 -9.72 27.30
C THR A 308 -0.77 -10.87 26.45
N THR A 309 -1.63 -11.86 26.18
CA THR A 309 -1.34 -12.97 25.26
C THR A 309 -1.64 -12.52 23.83
N TYR A 310 -0.64 -12.61 22.97
CA TYR A 310 -0.72 -12.30 21.53
C TYR A 310 -1.37 -13.44 20.77
N THR A 311 -2.22 -13.13 19.79
CA THR A 311 -3.25 -14.08 19.33
C THR A 311 -3.39 -14.17 17.80
N THR A 312 -2.39 -13.76 17.02
CA THR A 312 -2.46 -13.90 15.55
C THR A 312 -1.13 -14.38 14.99
N ASN A 313 -1.06 -15.63 14.58
CA ASN A 313 0.10 -16.19 13.89
C ASN A 313 0.31 -15.65 12.47
N PHE A 314 -0.69 -15.09 11.80
CA PHE A 314 -0.58 -14.71 10.38
C PHE A 314 -0.34 -13.21 10.14
N PHE A 315 -0.74 -12.36 11.09
CA PHE A 315 -0.79 -10.91 10.91
C PHE A 315 -0.11 -10.15 12.07
N SER A 316 0.60 -10.87 12.95
CA SER A 316 1.28 -10.29 14.11
C SER A 316 2.30 -9.23 13.71
N GLY A 317 3.04 -9.47 12.62
CA GLY A 317 4.21 -8.68 12.27
C GLY A 317 3.94 -7.51 11.34
N ARG A 318 3.04 -7.70 10.36
CA ARG A 318 2.69 -6.68 9.37
C ARG A 318 1.25 -6.84 8.86
N VAL A 319 0.57 -5.72 8.61
CA VAL A 319 -0.72 -5.66 7.89
C VAL A 319 -0.75 -4.44 6.97
N TYR A 320 -1.25 -4.59 5.74
CA TYR A 320 -1.20 -3.53 4.73
C TYR A 320 -2.06 -3.83 3.48
N ASP A 321 -2.06 -2.87 2.56
CA ASP A 321 -2.73 -2.92 1.26
C ASP A 321 -4.22 -3.36 1.33
N PRO A 322 -5.05 -2.64 2.10
CA PRO A 322 -6.47 -2.94 2.20
C PRO A 322 -7.19 -2.62 0.88
N GLN A 323 -7.79 -3.64 0.28
CA GLN A 323 -8.65 -3.60 -0.88
C GLN A 323 -10.12 -3.75 -0.45
N ALA A 324 -10.85 -2.64 -0.53
CA ALA A 324 -12.22 -2.52 -0.08
C ALA A 324 -13.19 -2.76 -1.24
N VAL A 325 -14.06 -3.76 -1.07
CA VAL A 325 -15.04 -4.17 -2.07
C VAL A 325 -16.44 -3.98 -1.50
N TYR A 326 -17.20 -3.09 -2.11
CA TYR A 326 -18.63 -2.96 -1.82
C TYR A 326 -19.32 -4.31 -2.06
N THR A 327 -19.95 -4.86 -1.02
CA THR A 327 -20.63 -6.15 -1.10
C THR A 327 -22.14 -5.96 -1.19
N ASN A 328 -22.70 -5.12 -0.33
CA ASN A 328 -24.11 -4.73 -0.33
C ASN A 328 -24.31 -3.44 0.47
N GLU A 329 -25.56 -2.99 0.62
CA GLU A 329 -25.92 -1.72 1.28
C GLU A 329 -25.44 -1.58 2.74
N ARG A 330 -25.07 -2.69 3.39
CA ARG A 330 -24.65 -2.74 4.80
C ARG A 330 -23.27 -3.35 4.98
N THR A 331 -22.62 -3.83 3.93
CA THR A 331 -21.41 -4.64 4.04
C THR A 331 -20.36 -4.21 3.04
N VAL A 332 -19.15 -3.98 3.55
CA VAL A 332 -17.92 -3.89 2.77
C VAL A 332 -17.02 -5.05 3.13
N THR A 333 -16.52 -5.75 2.13
CA THR A 333 -15.49 -6.78 2.30
C THR A 333 -14.13 -6.11 2.14
N ILE A 334 -13.25 -6.27 3.12
CA ILE A 334 -11.85 -5.85 3.03
C ILE A 334 -11.00 -7.10 2.81
N VAL A 335 -10.20 -7.09 1.75
CA VAL A 335 -9.12 -8.04 1.51
C VAL A 335 -7.81 -7.30 1.74
N PHE A 336 -6.85 -7.90 2.44
CA PHE A 336 -5.59 -7.23 2.74
C PHE A 336 -4.44 -8.23 2.78
N ALA A 337 -3.21 -7.71 2.69
CA ALA A 337 -2.01 -8.51 2.83
C ALA A 337 -1.41 -8.34 4.22
N GLY A 338 -0.71 -9.37 4.69
CA GLY A 338 0.09 -9.26 5.90
C GLY A 338 1.08 -10.39 6.06
N TYR A 339 1.89 -10.24 7.11
CA TYR A 339 2.96 -11.16 7.47
C TYR A 339 2.92 -11.44 8.97
N ASN A 340 3.32 -12.65 9.33
CA ASN A 340 3.48 -13.06 10.72
C ASN A 340 4.73 -12.41 11.36
N THR A 341 5.77 -12.21 10.58
CA THR A 341 7.02 -11.57 11.03
C THR A 341 7.04 -10.07 10.69
N PRO A 342 7.56 -9.22 11.59
CA PRO A 342 7.83 -7.81 11.28
C PRO A 342 8.83 -7.63 10.14
N GLN A 343 9.62 -8.66 9.82
CA GLN A 343 10.58 -8.69 8.73
C GLN A 343 10.53 -10.04 8.02
N PRO A 344 9.76 -10.19 6.93
CA PRO A 344 9.81 -11.41 6.13
C PRO A 344 11.24 -11.59 5.62
N SER A 345 11.82 -12.76 5.89
CA SER A 345 13.11 -13.15 5.32
C SER A 345 12.91 -13.66 3.90
N ASN A 346 13.98 -14.01 3.19
CA ASN A 346 13.89 -14.68 1.88
C ASN A 346 13.25 -16.09 1.97
N ASN A 347 12.78 -16.53 3.14
CA ASN A 347 12.07 -17.79 3.31
C ASN A 347 10.62 -17.66 2.82
N LEU A 348 10.26 -18.38 1.77
CA LEU A 348 8.91 -18.42 1.18
C LEU A 348 7.79 -18.78 2.19
N GLY A 349 8.13 -19.44 3.31
CA GLY A 349 7.19 -19.71 4.41
C GLY A 349 6.75 -18.47 5.21
N ASP A 350 7.52 -17.37 5.12
CA ASP A 350 7.13 -16.08 5.69
C ASP A 350 6.10 -15.35 4.81
N TYR A 351 5.85 -15.79 3.55
CA TYR A 351 5.22 -14.93 2.55
C TYR A 351 3.69 -14.88 2.63
N ARG A 352 3.20 -13.64 2.70
CA ARG A 352 1.89 -13.13 2.27
C ARG A 352 0.71 -14.00 2.67
N SER A 353 0.21 -13.75 3.87
CA SER A 353 -1.15 -14.15 4.23
C SER A 353 -2.13 -13.14 3.65
N ILE A 354 -3.14 -13.62 2.93
CA ILE A 354 -4.26 -12.79 2.47
C ILE A 354 -5.36 -12.90 3.51
N GLY A 355 -5.60 -11.81 4.21
CA GLY A 355 -6.69 -11.68 5.17
C GLY A 355 -7.95 -11.19 4.49
N ARG A 356 -9.09 -11.59 5.03
CA ARG A 356 -10.40 -11.07 4.61
C ARG A 356 -11.31 -10.90 5.83
N PHE A 357 -11.92 -9.74 5.95
CA PHE A 357 -13.01 -9.51 6.89
C PHE A 357 -14.13 -8.69 6.25
N GLN A 358 -15.28 -8.65 6.91
CA GLN A 358 -16.42 -7.85 6.49
C GLN A 358 -16.72 -6.80 7.56
N LEU A 359 -16.82 -5.55 7.12
CA LEU A 359 -17.28 -4.45 7.94
C LEU A 359 -18.78 -4.27 7.72
N HIS A 360 -19.51 -4.22 8.83
CA HIS A 360 -20.91 -3.85 8.82
C HIS A 360 -21.04 -2.35 9.05
N VAL A 361 -21.76 -1.68 8.17
CA VAL A 361 -22.01 -0.23 8.21
C VAL A 361 -23.52 0.05 8.22
N PRO A 362 -23.94 1.26 8.64
CA PRO A 362 -25.33 1.68 8.45
C PRO A 362 -25.77 1.50 6.99
N ALA A 363 -27.02 1.09 6.80
CA ALA A 363 -27.57 0.88 5.46
C ALA A 363 -27.44 2.16 4.61
N GLY A 364 -26.88 2.03 3.43
CA GLY A 364 -26.69 3.14 2.50
C GLY A 364 -25.57 4.10 2.91
N TYR A 365 -24.65 3.71 3.80
CA TYR A 365 -23.48 4.54 4.12
C TYR A 365 -22.52 4.63 2.92
N PHE A 366 -22.18 3.49 2.31
CA PHE A 366 -21.44 3.46 1.03
C PHE A 366 -22.40 3.42 -0.15
N ALA A 367 -22.03 4.11 -1.23
CA ALA A 367 -22.74 4.01 -2.50
C ALA A 367 -22.34 2.71 -3.22
N PRO A 368 -23.27 2.06 -3.94
CA PRO A 368 -22.91 0.97 -4.84
C PRO A 368 -21.95 1.48 -5.93
N PRO A 369 -21.09 0.61 -6.49
CA PRO A 369 -20.27 0.98 -7.63
C PRO A 369 -21.16 1.50 -8.76
N GLU A 370 -20.78 2.63 -9.34
CA GLU A 370 -21.35 3.03 -10.62
C GLU A 370 -20.80 2.07 -11.67
N PHE A 371 -21.62 1.12 -12.09
CA PHE A 371 -21.37 0.42 -13.34
C PHE A 371 -21.60 1.48 -14.43
N ASP A 372 -20.56 1.77 -15.22
CA ASP A 372 -20.71 2.49 -16.47
C ASP A 372 -21.85 1.78 -17.22
N ARG A 373 -23.03 2.41 -17.25
CA ARG A 373 -24.04 2.04 -18.21
C ARG A 373 -23.48 2.55 -19.51
N ASP A 374 -23.07 1.64 -20.38
CA ASP A 374 -22.70 1.96 -21.75
C ASP A 374 -23.86 2.78 -22.36
N GLU A 375 -23.67 4.11 -22.46
CA GLU A 375 -24.47 5.00 -23.30
C GLU A 375 -23.76 5.18 -24.64
#